data_AF-A0A061RL92-F1
#
_entry.id   AF-A0A061RL92-F1
#
_cell.length_a   1.000
_cell.length_b   1.000
_cell.length_c   1.000
_cell.angle_alpha   90.00
_cell.angle_beta   90.00
_cell.angle_gamma   90.00
#
_symmetry.space_group_name_H-M   'P 1'
#
loop_
_entity.id
_entity.type
_entity.pdbx_description
1 polymer ?
#
loop_
_entity_poly.entity_id
_entity_poly.type
_entity_poly.pdbx_seq_one_letter_code
_entity_poly.pdbx_strand_id
1 'polypeptide(L)'
;METMGWFVAFHLFSLQLGVHAVGPRRLFWNFSNSSESTVDGTFEFKLIKSGILEDFNYSANVYKHGRTGLEVFSVHAPDSNNAIAVVFATPVLDDKGKTHVLEHCVLQGSQSYPVKHPGPFIRMLSSSVSTFVNALTYPDRTLYPASSANRQDFRNLARVYLDAVFQPLVLRDEMIFKQEAWHYELRNSSDPSSLSAVGVVLNEMKGYYSDPLAWMRHELAAALYPDTSYGRHSGGRPLDILRLTHDELVRYHAEHYHPGNARVWFFGDAPEAERLAMVSEALGRLGDPPARGGQWLRWVGPSAAAMAACRRRTWSPCRS
;
A
#
# COMPACT_ATOMS: atom_id res chain seq x y z
N MET A 1 3.62 21.86 -14.80
CA MET A 1 4.64 21.39 -13.83
C MET A 1 4.04 20.76 -12.58
N GLU A 2 2.71 20.69 -12.43
CA GLU A 2 2.02 20.19 -11.21
C GLU A 2 1.87 18.66 -11.11
N THR A 3 2.27 17.90 -12.14
CA THR A 3 2.09 16.43 -12.19
C THR A 3 3.39 15.62 -12.05
N MET A 4 4.56 16.27 -11.98
CA MET A 4 5.85 15.55 -11.99
C MET A 4 6.23 14.95 -10.64
N GLY A 5 5.91 15.58 -9.51
CA GLY A 5 6.29 15.06 -8.18
C GLY A 5 5.73 13.67 -7.90
N TRP A 6 4.48 13.42 -8.31
CA TRP A 6 3.82 12.12 -8.14
C TRP A 6 4.35 11.06 -9.11
N PHE A 7 4.58 11.44 -10.38
CA PHE A 7 5.16 10.54 -11.38
C PHE A 7 6.59 10.13 -11.02
N VAL A 8 7.39 11.03 -10.47
CA VAL A 8 8.76 10.76 -10.02
C VAL A 8 8.76 9.86 -8.79
N ALA A 9 7.92 10.11 -7.78
CA ALA A 9 7.76 9.19 -6.64
C ALA A 9 7.29 7.79 -7.08
N PHE A 10 6.33 7.71 -8.01
CA PHE A 10 5.80 6.47 -8.57
C PHE A 10 6.82 5.71 -9.45
N HIS A 11 7.59 6.41 -10.28
CA HIS A 11 8.65 5.83 -11.12
C HIS A 11 9.87 5.39 -10.29
N LEU A 12 10.31 6.21 -9.33
CA LEU A 12 11.41 5.85 -8.42
C LEU A 12 11.04 4.64 -7.56
N PHE A 13 9.79 4.54 -7.12
CA PHE A 13 9.27 3.38 -6.38
C PHE A 13 9.24 2.09 -7.22
N SER A 14 8.84 2.19 -8.50
CA SER A 14 8.80 1.03 -9.42
C SER A 14 10.20 0.46 -9.71
N LEU A 15 11.23 1.31 -9.72
CA LEU A 15 12.62 0.93 -10.01
C LEU A 15 13.31 0.23 -8.82
N GLN A 16 12.91 0.54 -7.58
CA GLN A 16 13.47 -0.12 -6.39
C GLN A 16 12.94 -1.55 -6.18
N LEU A 17 11.89 -1.94 -6.91
CA LEU A 17 11.30 -3.29 -6.91
C LEU A 17 11.79 -4.19 -8.06
N GLY A 18 12.81 -3.78 -8.82
CA GLY A 18 13.40 -4.63 -9.86
C GLY A 18 12.52 -4.82 -11.10
N VAL A 19 11.51 -3.96 -11.30
CA VAL A 19 10.86 -3.85 -12.62
C VAL A 19 11.86 -3.15 -13.53
N HIS A 20 12.60 -3.94 -14.29
CA HIS A 20 13.47 -3.42 -15.34
C HIS A 20 12.64 -2.59 -16.31
N ALA A 21 12.85 -1.27 -16.31
CA ALA A 21 12.67 -0.48 -17.51
C ALA A 21 13.53 -1.13 -18.60
N VAL A 22 12.90 -1.68 -19.62
CA VAL A 22 13.58 -2.15 -20.83
C VAL A 22 14.05 -0.89 -21.57
N GLY A 23 15.20 -0.37 -21.17
CA GLY A 23 15.84 0.82 -21.73
C GLY A 23 17.26 0.99 -21.18
N PRO A 24 18.22 1.54 -21.94
CA PRO A 24 19.65 1.46 -21.63
C PRO A 24 20.12 2.42 -20.53
N ARG A 25 19.23 3.13 -19.84
CA ARG A 25 19.59 4.06 -18.75
C ARG A 25 19.09 3.51 -17.43
N ARG A 26 19.99 2.83 -16.71
CA ARG A 26 19.83 2.67 -15.25
C ARG A 26 19.80 4.08 -14.67
N LEU A 27 18.78 4.43 -13.89
CA LEU A 27 18.90 5.56 -12.96
C LEU A 27 20.14 5.26 -12.11
N PHE A 28 21.19 6.06 -12.26
CA PHE A 28 22.44 5.86 -11.54
C PHE A 28 22.25 6.44 -10.14
N TRP A 29 21.94 5.56 -9.20
CA TRP A 29 21.86 5.89 -7.79
C TRP A 29 23.26 5.87 -7.20
N ASN A 30 23.85 7.05 -7.00
CA ASN A 30 25.14 7.15 -6.32
C ASN A 30 24.92 7.20 -4.80
N PHE A 31 24.59 6.04 -4.22
CA PHE A 31 24.47 5.89 -2.77
C PHE A 31 25.82 5.56 -2.16
N SER A 32 26.21 6.34 -1.15
CA SER A 32 27.23 5.90 -0.20
C SER A 32 26.55 5.16 0.94
N ASN A 33 27.16 4.05 1.38
CA ASN A 33 26.81 3.49 2.68
C ASN A 33 27.32 4.47 3.73
N SER A 34 26.43 5.04 4.53
CA SER A 34 26.83 5.85 5.67
C SER A 34 27.38 4.95 6.77
N SER A 35 28.44 5.37 7.46
CA SER A 35 28.76 4.85 8.79
C SER A 35 27.51 5.01 9.67
N GLU A 36 27.15 4.00 10.46
CA GLU A 36 25.97 4.05 11.34
C GLU A 36 25.95 5.35 12.16
N SER A 37 25.16 6.34 11.73
CA SER A 37 24.93 7.57 12.46
C SER A 37 23.46 7.61 12.83
N THR A 38 23.17 7.59 14.13
CA THR A 38 21.84 7.94 14.65
C THR A 38 21.61 9.42 14.37
N VAL A 39 20.55 9.75 13.63
CA VAL A 39 20.16 11.15 13.42
C VAL A 39 19.54 11.66 14.70
N ASP A 40 20.41 12.19 15.56
CA ASP A 40 20.11 12.60 16.93
C ASP A 40 19.53 11.44 17.77
N GLY A 41 19.86 11.35 19.07
CA GLY A 41 19.40 10.25 19.92
C GLY A 41 17.86 10.19 20.14
N THR A 42 17.07 10.96 19.40
CA THR A 42 15.67 11.31 19.67
C THR A 42 14.63 10.41 19.02
N PHE A 43 14.92 9.74 17.89
CA PHE A 43 13.89 9.04 17.10
C PHE A 43 14.17 7.56 16.78
N GLU A 44 15.21 6.96 17.36
CA GLU A 44 15.60 5.55 17.13
C GLU A 44 15.85 5.17 15.66
N PHE A 45 16.09 6.13 14.76
CA PHE A 45 16.40 5.88 13.35
C PHE A 45 17.91 5.85 13.10
N LYS A 46 18.36 4.82 12.38
CA LYS A 46 19.71 4.73 11.83
C LYS A 46 19.70 5.08 10.34
N LEU A 47 20.59 5.97 9.91
CA LEU A 47 20.82 6.21 8.48
C LEU A 47 21.54 5.00 7.86
N ILE A 48 20.94 4.42 6.82
CA ILE A 48 21.45 3.23 6.11
C ILE A 48 22.11 3.61 4.80
N LYS A 49 21.53 4.56 4.06
CA LYS A 49 22.05 5.03 2.77
C LYS A 49 21.77 6.51 2.60
N SER A 50 22.71 7.22 1.98
CA SER A 50 22.54 8.61 1.56
C SER A 50 23.16 8.82 0.18
N GLY A 51 22.51 9.62 -0.65
CA GLY A 51 22.96 9.85 -2.01
C GLY A 51 22.16 10.91 -2.74
N ILE A 52 22.52 11.12 -4.00
CA ILE A 52 21.87 12.07 -4.90
C ILE A 52 21.18 11.29 -6.03
N LEU A 53 19.95 11.68 -6.31
CA LEU A 53 19.19 11.31 -7.50
C LEU A 53 19.67 12.16 -8.67
N GLU A 54 20.70 11.73 -9.38
CA GLU A 54 21.40 12.55 -10.40
C GLU A 54 20.45 13.13 -11.47
N ASP A 55 19.49 12.33 -11.96
CA ASP A 55 18.52 12.76 -12.98
C ASP A 55 17.61 13.91 -12.51
N PHE A 56 17.45 14.07 -11.19
CA PHE A 56 16.55 15.05 -10.58
C PHE A 56 17.29 16.11 -9.75
N ASN A 57 18.59 15.92 -9.51
CA ASN A 57 19.40 16.71 -8.58
C ASN A 57 18.75 16.85 -7.18
N TYR A 58 18.17 15.75 -6.67
CA TYR A 58 17.57 15.69 -5.34
C TYR A 58 18.42 14.83 -4.41
N SER A 59 18.48 15.18 -3.13
CA SER A 59 19.12 14.31 -2.14
C SER A 59 18.10 13.30 -1.59
N ALA A 60 18.57 12.08 -1.33
CA ALA A 60 17.74 11.02 -0.78
C ALA A 60 18.47 10.28 0.34
N ASN A 61 17.76 10.07 1.45
CA ASN A 61 18.23 9.36 2.62
C ASN A 61 17.32 8.17 2.92
N VAL A 62 17.91 7.04 3.32
CA VAL A 62 17.19 5.84 3.75
C VAL A 62 17.49 5.58 5.21
N TYR A 63 16.45 5.57 6.03
CA TYR A 63 16.54 5.28 7.45
C TYR A 63 15.91 3.95 7.77
N LYS A 64 16.39 3.32 8.84
CA LYS A 64 15.76 2.15 9.44
C LYS A 64 15.50 2.41 10.91
N HIS A 65 14.26 2.19 11.33
CA HIS A 65 13.88 2.25 12.73
C HIS A 65 14.48 1.06 13.47
N GLY A 66 15.25 1.32 14.53
CA GLY A 66 16.01 0.30 15.25
C GLY A 66 15.13 -0.79 15.84
N ARG A 67 14.03 -0.41 16.51
CA ARG A 67 13.15 -1.34 17.23
C ARG A 67 12.23 -2.16 16.32
N THR A 68 11.66 -1.54 15.29
CA THR A 68 10.61 -2.19 14.47
C THR A 68 11.09 -2.66 13.11
N GLY A 69 12.26 -2.18 12.65
CA GLY A 69 12.80 -2.47 11.34
C GLY A 69 12.11 -1.76 10.17
N LEU A 70 11.18 -0.84 10.43
CA LEU A 70 10.52 -0.01 9.42
C LEU A 70 11.56 0.83 8.67
N GLU A 71 11.43 0.90 7.34
CA GLU A 71 12.31 1.72 6.49
C GLU A 71 11.62 3.02 6.07
N VAL A 72 12.33 4.14 6.19
CA VAL A 72 11.89 5.46 5.68
C VAL A 72 12.79 5.86 4.52
N PHE A 73 12.19 6.14 3.38
CA PHE A 73 12.87 6.72 2.23
C PHE A 73 12.48 8.19 2.11
N SER A 74 13.42 9.10 2.35
CA SER A 74 13.20 10.54 2.41
C SER A 74 13.89 11.21 1.24
N VAL A 75 13.13 11.76 0.29
CA VAL A 75 13.65 12.59 -0.80
C VAL A 75 13.48 14.05 -0.43
N HIS A 76 14.59 14.78 -0.39
CA HIS A 76 14.56 16.23 -0.24
C HIS A 76 14.60 16.89 -1.61
N ALA A 77 13.53 17.62 -1.92
CA ALA A 77 13.36 18.36 -3.15
C ALA A 77 12.87 19.78 -2.80
N PRO A 78 13.27 20.83 -3.55
CA PRO A 78 12.81 22.20 -3.35
C PRO A 78 11.37 22.37 -3.89
N ASP A 79 10.43 21.58 -3.39
CA ASP A 79 9.02 21.54 -3.77
C ASP A 79 8.15 21.63 -2.50
N SER A 80 7.27 22.63 -2.47
CA SER A 80 6.36 22.86 -1.35
C SER A 80 5.22 21.84 -1.30
N ASN A 81 4.94 21.12 -2.40
CA ASN A 81 3.97 20.04 -2.45
C ASN A 81 4.56 18.75 -1.85
N ASN A 82 4.41 18.62 -0.53
CA ASN A 82 4.99 17.51 0.22
C ASN A 82 4.11 16.29 0.11
N ALA A 83 4.74 15.13 -0.05
CA ALA A 83 4.04 13.86 -0.20
C ALA A 83 4.54 12.81 0.79
N ILE A 84 3.63 11.96 1.21
CA ILE A 84 3.87 10.73 1.96
C ILE A 84 3.25 9.55 1.21
N ALA A 85 3.89 8.39 1.24
CA ALA A 85 3.24 7.13 0.91
C ALA A 85 3.67 6.05 1.91
N VAL A 86 2.70 5.40 2.55
CA VAL A 86 2.97 4.20 3.36
C VAL A 86 2.70 2.97 2.50
N VAL A 87 3.66 2.05 2.43
CA VAL A 87 3.61 0.91 1.53
C VAL A 87 3.89 -0.38 2.27
N PHE A 88 3.05 -1.39 2.04
CA PHE A 88 3.19 -2.73 2.58
C PHE A 88 3.35 -3.75 1.45
N ALA A 89 4.19 -4.77 1.65
CA ALA A 89 4.17 -5.95 0.80
C ALA A 89 3.00 -6.85 1.19
N THR A 90 2.03 -6.98 0.30
CA THR A 90 0.76 -7.66 0.51
C THR A 90 0.49 -8.63 -0.65
N PRO A 91 1.34 -9.67 -0.83
CA PRO A 91 1.12 -10.66 -1.87
C PRO A 91 -0.22 -11.36 -1.70
N VAL A 92 -0.97 -11.43 -2.78
CA VAL A 92 -2.28 -12.09 -2.81
C VAL A 92 -2.10 -13.59 -2.97
N LEU A 93 -2.75 -14.36 -2.09
CA LEU A 93 -2.69 -15.83 -2.06
C LEU A 93 -4.02 -16.49 -2.50
N ASP A 94 -5.11 -15.74 -2.50
CA ASP A 94 -6.44 -16.19 -2.94
C ASP A 94 -7.24 -15.04 -3.56
N ASP A 95 -8.39 -15.37 -4.14
CA ASP A 95 -9.24 -14.40 -4.86
C ASP A 95 -10.33 -13.79 -3.96
N LYS A 96 -10.21 -13.88 -2.63
CA LYS A 96 -11.22 -13.33 -1.70
C LYS A 96 -11.17 -11.80 -1.57
N GLY A 97 -10.14 -11.15 -2.09
CA GLY A 97 -10.00 -9.68 -2.03
C GLY A 97 -9.55 -9.12 -0.69
N LYS A 98 -8.93 -9.94 0.19
CA LYS A 98 -8.44 -9.53 1.52
C LYS A 98 -7.63 -8.24 1.50
N THR A 99 -6.74 -8.11 0.52
CA THR A 99 -5.88 -6.94 0.31
C THR A 99 -6.69 -5.67 0.08
N HIS A 100 -7.66 -5.74 -0.81
CA HIS A 100 -8.47 -4.60 -1.22
C HIS A 100 -9.48 -4.21 -0.15
N VAL A 101 -10.14 -5.22 0.46
CA VAL A 101 -11.03 -5.00 1.60
C VAL A 101 -10.29 -4.36 2.77
N LEU A 102 -9.07 -4.82 3.09
CA LEU A 102 -8.31 -4.24 4.18
C LEU A 102 -7.92 -2.79 3.86
N GLU A 103 -7.56 -2.51 2.61
CA GLU A 103 -7.23 -1.17 2.15
C GLU A 103 -8.35 -0.15 2.43
N HIS A 104 -9.59 -0.51 2.11
CA HIS A 104 -10.77 0.25 2.48
C HIS A 104 -10.96 0.35 4.00
N CYS A 105 -10.94 -0.80 4.68
CA CYS A 105 -11.30 -0.89 6.09
C CYS A 105 -10.39 -0.05 7.00
N VAL A 106 -9.08 0.01 6.73
CA VAL A 106 -8.15 0.74 7.60
C VAL A 106 -8.40 2.25 7.61
N LEU A 107 -9.03 2.77 6.55
CA LEU A 107 -9.33 4.18 6.37
C LEU A 107 -10.68 4.62 7.00
N GLN A 108 -11.42 3.67 7.58
CA GLN A 108 -12.72 3.91 8.24
C GLN A 108 -12.62 4.16 9.76
N GLY A 109 -11.43 4.54 10.24
CA GLY A 109 -11.22 4.84 11.65
C GLY A 109 -9.97 4.20 12.20
N SER A 110 -9.36 4.86 13.17
CA SER A 110 -8.18 4.34 13.88
C SER A 110 -8.27 4.63 15.37
N GLN A 111 -7.31 4.11 16.14
CA GLN A 111 -7.27 4.32 17.59
C GLN A 111 -7.19 5.80 17.98
N SER A 112 -6.36 6.59 17.29
CA SER A 112 -6.23 8.03 17.57
C SER A 112 -7.35 8.87 16.91
N TYR A 113 -7.99 8.34 15.86
CA TYR A 113 -9.04 9.01 15.11
C TYR A 113 -10.30 8.13 14.97
N PRO A 114 -11.04 7.87 16.08
CA PRO A 114 -12.11 6.89 16.12
C PRO A 114 -13.46 7.39 15.54
N VAL A 115 -13.42 8.25 14.54
CA VAL A 115 -14.63 8.84 13.94
C VAL A 115 -15.25 7.87 12.96
N LYS A 116 -16.48 7.40 13.22
CA LYS A 116 -17.12 6.37 12.41
C LYS A 116 -17.82 6.91 11.15
N HIS A 117 -18.56 8.02 11.24
CA HIS A 117 -19.31 8.54 10.09
C HIS A 117 -19.32 10.08 9.96
N PRO A 118 -19.09 10.63 8.74
CA PRO A 118 -18.33 9.98 7.67
C PRO A 118 -16.90 9.67 8.19
N GLY A 119 -16.35 8.49 7.86
CA GLY A 119 -15.06 8.00 8.36
C GLY A 119 -13.90 8.99 8.09
N PRO A 120 -12.72 8.83 8.73
CA PRO A 120 -11.66 9.83 8.67
C PRO A 120 -11.22 10.17 7.26
N PHE A 121 -11.21 9.19 6.34
CA PHE A 121 -10.86 9.42 4.94
C PHE A 121 -11.76 10.42 4.23
N ILE A 122 -13.08 10.27 4.34
CA ILE A 122 -14.03 11.21 3.75
C ILE A 122 -13.93 12.59 4.42
N ARG A 123 -13.63 12.64 5.72
CA ARG A 123 -13.35 13.92 6.40
C ARG A 123 -12.09 14.56 5.86
N MET A 124 -11.00 13.81 5.67
CA MET A 124 -9.79 14.33 5.04
C MET A 124 -10.10 14.91 3.66
N LEU A 125 -10.86 14.21 2.80
CA LEU A 125 -11.23 14.72 1.48
C LEU A 125 -12.03 16.03 1.50
N SER A 126 -12.80 16.29 2.56
CA SER A 126 -13.67 17.48 2.66
C SER A 126 -13.10 18.60 3.54
N SER A 127 -12.14 18.32 4.42
CA SER A 127 -11.57 19.29 5.37
C SER A 127 -10.07 19.54 5.18
N SER A 128 -9.44 18.92 4.19
CA SER A 128 -8.03 19.12 3.83
C SER A 128 -7.90 20.06 2.63
N VAL A 129 -6.75 20.71 2.50
CA VAL A 129 -6.33 21.41 1.28
C VAL A 129 -5.31 20.57 0.50
N SER A 130 -5.47 19.25 0.60
CA SER A 130 -4.61 18.25 -0.04
C SER A 130 -4.57 18.44 -1.55
N THR A 131 -3.41 18.20 -2.14
CA THR A 131 -3.26 18.08 -3.58
C THR A 131 -3.59 16.67 -4.07
N PHE A 132 -3.43 15.66 -3.21
CA PHE A 132 -3.78 14.27 -3.52
C PHE A 132 -4.01 13.47 -2.23
N VAL A 133 -5.03 12.61 -2.23
CA VAL A 133 -5.34 11.66 -1.15
C VAL A 133 -5.94 10.43 -1.81
N ASN A 134 -5.33 9.26 -1.62
CA ASN A 134 -5.86 8.01 -2.15
C ASN A 134 -5.32 6.79 -1.37
N ALA A 135 -5.78 5.61 -1.76
CA ALA A 135 -5.19 4.33 -1.44
C ALA A 135 -5.34 3.38 -2.64
N LEU A 136 -4.40 2.45 -2.78
CA LEU A 136 -4.23 1.65 -3.99
C LEU A 136 -3.80 0.24 -3.64
N THR A 137 -4.50 -0.75 -4.20
CA THR A 137 -4.19 -2.17 -4.05
C THR A 137 -3.64 -2.76 -5.36
N TYR A 138 -2.40 -3.26 -5.30
CA TYR A 138 -1.76 -4.02 -6.37
C TYR A 138 -1.71 -5.52 -6.01
N PRO A 139 -1.36 -6.41 -6.96
CA PRO A 139 -1.23 -7.84 -6.67
C PRO A 139 -0.19 -8.21 -5.59
N ASP A 140 0.83 -7.38 -5.39
CA ASP A 140 1.97 -7.65 -4.50
C ASP A 140 2.13 -6.63 -3.37
N ARG A 141 1.34 -5.55 -3.36
CA ARG A 141 1.52 -4.42 -2.45
C ARG A 141 0.28 -3.55 -2.30
N THR A 142 0.19 -2.86 -1.18
CA THR A 142 -0.85 -1.87 -0.89
C THR A 142 -0.17 -0.55 -0.53
N LEU A 143 -0.64 0.55 -1.11
CA LEU A 143 -0.05 1.88 -0.94
C LEU A 143 -1.10 2.87 -0.45
N TYR A 144 -0.67 3.74 0.46
CA TYR A 144 -1.49 4.80 1.04
C TYR A 144 -0.79 6.15 0.82
N PRO A 145 -0.97 6.77 -0.35
CA PRO A 145 -0.39 8.07 -0.69
C PRO A 145 -1.26 9.27 -0.30
N ALA A 146 -0.61 10.33 0.17
CA ALA A 146 -1.21 11.65 0.36
C ALA A 146 -0.19 12.77 0.09
N SER A 147 -0.65 13.93 -0.37
CA SER A 147 0.19 15.11 -0.56
C SER A 147 -0.54 16.42 -0.31
N SER A 148 0.20 17.44 0.09
CA SER A 148 -0.31 18.79 0.29
C SER A 148 0.79 19.84 0.13
N ALA A 149 0.44 20.97 -0.47
CA ALA A 149 1.30 22.16 -0.53
C ALA A 149 1.31 22.95 0.80
N ASN A 150 0.36 22.67 1.70
CA ASN A 150 0.31 23.28 3.03
C ASN A 150 1.01 22.36 4.04
N ARG A 151 2.06 22.87 4.71
CA ARG A 151 2.87 22.09 5.67
C ARG A 151 2.04 21.53 6.84
N GLN A 152 1.09 22.28 7.39
CA GLN A 152 0.27 21.81 8.52
C GLN A 152 -0.71 20.72 8.07
N ASP A 153 -1.31 20.90 6.90
CA ASP A 153 -2.21 19.92 6.29
C ASP A 153 -1.46 18.62 5.95
N PHE A 154 -0.27 18.71 5.36
CA PHE A 154 0.63 17.57 5.14
C PHE A 154 0.90 16.78 6.44
N ARG A 155 1.23 17.48 7.54
CA ARG A 155 1.41 16.84 8.87
C ARG A 155 0.15 16.12 9.34
N ASN A 156 -1.02 16.74 9.17
CA ASN A 156 -2.29 16.16 9.57
C ASN A 156 -2.59 14.88 8.77
N LEU A 157 -2.43 14.94 7.44
CA LEU A 157 -2.62 13.78 6.55
C LEU A 157 -1.67 12.63 6.91
N ALA A 158 -0.38 12.92 7.07
CA ALA A 158 0.63 11.91 7.43
C ALA A 158 0.30 11.21 8.75
N ARG A 159 -0.11 11.97 9.78
CA ARG A 159 -0.50 11.41 11.08
C ARG A 159 -1.73 10.51 10.99
N VAL A 160 -2.78 10.94 10.26
CA VAL A 160 -3.98 10.13 10.07
C VAL A 160 -3.66 8.84 9.31
N TYR A 161 -2.90 8.93 8.22
CA TYR A 161 -2.50 7.76 7.43
C TYR A 161 -1.67 6.75 8.23
N LEU A 162 -0.65 7.21 8.96
CA LEU A 162 0.20 6.35 9.77
C LEU A 162 -0.60 5.66 10.89
N ASP A 163 -1.53 6.37 11.55
CA ASP A 163 -2.36 5.79 12.59
C ASP A 163 -3.39 4.79 12.03
N ALA A 164 -4.01 5.13 10.89
CA ALA A 164 -4.97 4.28 10.18
C ALA A 164 -4.39 2.91 9.81
N VAL A 165 -3.22 2.88 9.17
CA VAL A 165 -2.66 1.61 8.70
C VAL A 165 -2.18 0.72 9.85
N PHE A 166 -1.68 1.29 10.94
CA PHE A 166 -1.10 0.50 12.03
C PHE A 166 -2.09 0.14 13.15
N GLN A 167 -3.05 1.02 13.47
CA GLN A 167 -4.04 0.81 14.53
C GLN A 167 -5.48 1.03 14.04
N PRO A 168 -5.94 0.32 12.99
CA PRO A 168 -7.28 0.54 12.44
C PRO A 168 -8.38 0.02 13.36
N LEU A 169 -9.53 0.69 13.35
CA LEU A 169 -10.69 0.28 14.13
C LEU A 169 -11.29 -1.04 13.66
N VAL A 170 -11.11 -1.41 12.38
CA VAL A 170 -11.62 -2.68 11.85
C VAL A 170 -11.12 -3.88 12.65
N LEU A 171 -9.98 -3.81 13.33
CA LEU A 171 -9.49 -4.91 14.15
C LEU A 171 -10.40 -5.27 15.33
N ARG A 172 -11.29 -4.34 15.72
CA ARG A 172 -12.18 -4.48 16.89
C ARG A 172 -13.65 -4.22 16.56
N ASP A 173 -13.94 -3.67 15.38
CA ASP A 173 -15.29 -3.32 14.94
C ASP A 173 -15.63 -4.03 13.62
N GLU A 174 -16.37 -5.14 13.75
CA GLU A 174 -16.83 -5.95 12.61
C GLU A 174 -17.80 -5.18 11.69
N MET A 175 -18.44 -4.11 12.17
CA MET A 175 -19.38 -3.34 11.35
C MET A 175 -18.67 -2.61 10.21
N ILE A 176 -17.42 -2.18 10.43
CA ILE A 176 -16.57 -1.61 9.38
C ILE A 176 -16.35 -2.65 8.27
N PHE A 177 -16.02 -3.89 8.66
CA PHE A 177 -15.85 -4.99 7.72
C PHE A 177 -17.15 -5.27 6.94
N LYS A 178 -18.30 -5.35 7.62
CA LYS A 178 -19.59 -5.61 6.97
C LYS A 178 -19.93 -4.53 5.94
N GLN A 179 -19.67 -3.27 6.27
CA GLN A 179 -19.94 -2.15 5.37
C GLN A 179 -19.01 -2.12 4.15
N GLU A 180 -17.70 -2.20 4.38
CA GLU A 180 -16.70 -2.08 3.30
C GLU A 180 -16.60 -3.36 2.46
N ALA A 181 -16.60 -4.54 3.09
CA ALA A 181 -16.43 -5.81 2.39
C ALA A 181 -17.75 -6.30 1.79
N TRP A 182 -18.59 -6.90 2.64
CA TRP A 182 -19.91 -7.40 2.29
C TRP A 182 -20.74 -7.74 3.53
N HIS A 183 -22.06 -7.65 3.38
CA HIS A 183 -23.05 -8.20 4.30
C HIS A 183 -24.34 -8.50 3.53
N TYR A 184 -25.27 -9.20 4.18
CA TYR A 184 -26.63 -9.34 3.67
C TYR A 184 -27.50 -8.19 4.15
N GLU A 185 -28.21 -7.56 3.22
CA GLU A 185 -29.17 -6.49 3.47
C GLU A 185 -30.55 -6.91 2.95
N LEU A 186 -31.58 -6.72 3.77
CA LEU A 186 -32.98 -6.81 3.37
C LEU A 186 -33.44 -5.41 2.94
N ARG A 187 -33.71 -5.23 1.65
CA ARG A 187 -34.22 -3.94 1.14
C ARG A 187 -35.62 -3.63 1.65
N ASN A 188 -36.41 -4.67 1.90
CA ASN A 188 -37.73 -4.59 2.49
C ASN A 188 -37.85 -5.63 3.60
N SER A 189 -37.99 -5.17 4.85
CA SER A 189 -38.12 -6.06 6.02
C SER A 189 -39.33 -6.99 5.95
N SER A 190 -40.34 -6.64 5.17
CA SER A 190 -41.58 -7.42 5.01
C SER A 190 -41.50 -8.44 3.87
N ASP A 191 -40.45 -8.40 3.03
CA ASP A 191 -40.26 -9.31 1.91
C ASP A 191 -38.92 -10.04 2.04
N PRO A 192 -38.92 -11.29 2.55
CA PRO A 192 -37.72 -12.11 2.67
C PRO A 192 -36.99 -12.35 1.33
N SER A 193 -37.67 -12.21 0.18
CA SER A 193 -37.05 -12.35 -1.15
C SER A 193 -36.20 -11.14 -1.54
N SER A 194 -36.29 -10.03 -0.79
CA SER A 194 -35.50 -8.82 -1.00
C SER A 194 -34.07 -8.90 -0.44
N LEU A 195 -33.65 -10.06 0.07
CA LEU A 195 -32.32 -10.30 0.60
C LEU A 195 -31.26 -10.18 -0.50
N SER A 196 -30.27 -9.31 -0.30
CA SER A 196 -29.19 -9.10 -1.25
C SER A 196 -27.84 -8.97 -0.55
N ALA A 197 -26.77 -9.44 -1.21
CA ALA A 197 -25.41 -9.22 -0.73
C ALA A 197 -24.88 -7.88 -1.26
N VAL A 198 -24.57 -6.99 -0.33
CA VAL A 198 -24.12 -5.61 -0.57
C VAL A 198 -22.83 -5.34 0.20
N GLY A 199 -22.07 -4.35 -0.25
CA GLY A 199 -20.80 -3.92 0.35
C GLY A 199 -20.06 -3.02 -0.63
N VAL A 200 -19.20 -2.13 -0.13
CA VAL A 200 -18.48 -1.17 -0.98
C VAL A 200 -17.61 -1.91 -2.01
N VAL A 201 -16.66 -2.73 -1.52
CA VAL A 201 -15.73 -3.48 -2.37
C VAL A 201 -16.45 -4.53 -3.21
N LEU A 202 -17.46 -5.21 -2.64
CA LEU A 202 -18.26 -6.16 -3.42
C LEU A 202 -18.92 -5.50 -4.64
N ASN A 203 -19.49 -4.31 -4.48
CA ASN A 203 -20.15 -3.59 -5.57
C ASN A 203 -19.13 -2.97 -6.55
N GLU A 204 -18.00 -2.47 -6.05
CA GLU A 204 -16.89 -2.03 -6.90
C GLU A 204 -16.39 -3.16 -7.80
N MET A 205 -16.15 -4.35 -7.24
CA MET A 205 -15.67 -5.47 -8.02
C MET A 205 -16.73 -5.97 -9.00
N LYS A 206 -18.02 -6.00 -8.66
CA LYS A 206 -19.10 -6.25 -9.65
C LYS A 206 -19.01 -5.25 -10.82
N GLY A 207 -18.74 -3.97 -10.54
CA GLY A 207 -18.49 -2.95 -11.55
C GLY A 207 -17.23 -3.23 -12.38
N TYR A 208 -16.11 -3.57 -11.74
CA TYR A 208 -14.86 -3.91 -12.41
C TYR A 208 -15.03 -5.06 -13.42
N TYR A 209 -15.72 -6.14 -13.03
CA TYR A 209 -15.96 -7.29 -13.92
C TYR A 209 -17.04 -7.02 -14.99
N SER A 210 -17.73 -5.88 -14.95
CA SER A 210 -18.62 -5.45 -16.04
C SER A 210 -17.84 -4.83 -17.22
N ASP A 211 -16.58 -4.43 -17.02
CA ASP A 211 -15.70 -3.96 -18.09
C ASP A 211 -14.94 -5.15 -18.73
N PRO A 212 -15.22 -5.49 -20.01
CA PRO A 212 -14.55 -6.59 -20.69
C PRO A 212 -13.04 -6.37 -20.87
N LEU A 213 -12.56 -5.12 -20.93
CA LEU A 213 -11.13 -4.82 -21.04
C LEU A 213 -10.40 -5.03 -19.70
N ALA A 214 -11.03 -4.66 -18.59
CA ALA A 214 -10.54 -4.97 -17.25
C ALA A 214 -10.45 -6.49 -17.05
N TRP A 215 -11.52 -7.21 -17.37
CA TRP A 215 -11.55 -8.68 -17.34
C TRP A 215 -10.42 -9.28 -18.18
N MET A 216 -10.32 -8.91 -19.46
CA MET A 216 -9.32 -9.46 -20.38
C MET A 216 -7.88 -9.24 -19.89
N ARG A 217 -7.56 -8.03 -19.40
CA ARG A 217 -6.23 -7.73 -18.86
C ARG A 217 -5.90 -8.65 -17.67
N HIS A 218 -6.88 -8.91 -16.81
CA HIS A 218 -6.69 -9.76 -15.65
C HIS A 218 -6.49 -11.24 -16.03
N GLU A 219 -7.31 -11.77 -16.93
CA GLU A 219 -7.18 -13.15 -17.40
C GLU A 219 -5.87 -13.37 -18.18
N LEU A 220 -5.40 -12.37 -18.92
CA LEU A 220 -4.10 -12.42 -19.56
C LEU A 220 -2.96 -12.52 -18.53
N ALA A 221 -3.00 -11.69 -17.48
CA ALA A 221 -2.02 -11.77 -16.39
C ALA A 221 -2.09 -13.14 -15.68
N ALA A 222 -3.29 -13.66 -15.44
CA ALA A 222 -3.51 -14.99 -14.86
C ALA A 222 -2.94 -16.13 -15.71
N ALA A 223 -3.10 -16.06 -17.03
CA ALA A 223 -2.53 -17.03 -17.95
C ALA A 223 -0.99 -16.98 -18.00
N LEU A 224 -0.42 -15.77 -17.92
CA LEU A 224 1.03 -15.53 -17.98
C LEU A 224 1.75 -15.88 -16.67
N TYR A 225 1.14 -15.59 -15.51
CA TYR A 225 1.78 -15.72 -14.20
C TYR A 225 0.95 -16.53 -13.17
N PRO A 226 0.49 -17.75 -13.52
CA PRO A 226 -0.51 -18.50 -12.75
C PRO A 226 -0.08 -18.85 -11.32
N ASP A 227 1.23 -19.05 -11.10
CA ASP A 227 1.79 -19.49 -9.81
C ASP A 227 2.28 -18.30 -8.94
N THR A 228 1.87 -17.08 -9.28
CA THR A 228 2.27 -15.85 -8.57
C THR A 228 1.06 -15.07 -8.11
N SER A 229 1.27 -14.04 -7.29
CA SER A 229 0.22 -13.10 -6.91
C SER A 229 -0.39 -12.35 -8.11
N TYR A 230 0.36 -12.17 -9.21
CA TYR A 230 -0.17 -11.61 -10.46
C TYR A 230 -1.13 -12.55 -11.19
N GLY A 231 -1.19 -13.82 -10.77
CA GLY A 231 -2.17 -14.78 -11.26
C GLY A 231 -3.50 -14.76 -10.50
N ARG A 232 -3.60 -13.94 -9.46
CA ARG A 232 -4.75 -13.84 -8.54
C ARG A 232 -5.43 -12.49 -8.66
N HIS A 233 -6.67 -12.42 -8.21
CA HIS A 233 -7.46 -11.20 -8.22
C HIS A 233 -7.34 -10.47 -6.88
N SER A 234 -6.42 -9.51 -6.81
CA SER A 234 -6.17 -8.69 -5.62
C SER A 234 -7.39 -7.89 -5.15
N GLY A 235 -8.21 -7.44 -6.10
CA GLY A 235 -9.49 -6.78 -5.82
C GLY A 235 -10.55 -7.73 -5.26
N GLY A 236 -10.41 -9.03 -5.52
CA GLY A 236 -11.36 -10.08 -5.16
C GLY A 236 -12.36 -10.39 -6.27
N ARG A 237 -12.71 -11.67 -6.43
CA ARG A 237 -13.83 -12.09 -7.29
C ARG A 237 -15.14 -11.95 -6.50
N PRO A 238 -16.23 -11.42 -7.08
CA PRO A 238 -17.46 -11.15 -6.34
C PRO A 238 -17.99 -12.34 -5.53
N LEU A 239 -17.95 -13.56 -6.08
CA LEU A 239 -18.38 -14.77 -5.36
C LEU A 239 -17.40 -15.22 -4.27
N ASP A 240 -16.11 -14.92 -4.43
CA ASP A 240 -15.09 -15.29 -3.47
C ASP A 240 -15.03 -14.31 -2.29
N ILE A 241 -15.33 -13.02 -2.53
CA ILE A 241 -15.49 -11.98 -1.51
C ILE A 241 -16.55 -12.39 -0.48
N LEU A 242 -17.65 -13.01 -0.91
CA LEU A 242 -18.72 -13.50 -0.01
C LEU A 242 -18.27 -14.60 0.96
N ARG A 243 -17.04 -15.11 0.83
CA ARG A 243 -16.46 -16.12 1.72
C ARG A 243 -15.35 -15.54 2.60
N LEU A 244 -15.10 -14.24 2.50
CA LEU A 244 -14.18 -13.54 3.37
C LEU A 244 -14.84 -13.33 4.73
N THR A 245 -14.13 -13.66 5.79
CA THR A 245 -14.55 -13.40 7.18
C THR A 245 -13.75 -12.26 7.80
N HIS A 246 -14.32 -11.63 8.83
CA HIS A 246 -13.64 -10.59 9.61
C HIS A 246 -12.36 -11.13 10.26
N ASP A 247 -12.39 -12.33 10.85
CA ASP A 247 -11.22 -12.98 11.44
C ASP A 247 -10.07 -13.19 10.44
N GLU A 248 -10.40 -13.58 9.20
CA GLU A 248 -9.38 -13.69 8.14
C GLU A 248 -8.77 -12.32 7.82
N LEU A 249 -9.56 -11.25 7.82
CA LEU A 249 -9.07 -9.89 7.61
C LEU A 249 -8.15 -9.42 8.75
N VAL A 250 -8.53 -9.69 10.00
CA VAL A 250 -7.73 -9.34 11.19
C VAL A 250 -6.39 -10.09 11.19
N ARG A 251 -6.41 -11.39 10.87
CA ARG A 251 -5.17 -12.17 10.71
C ARG A 251 -4.31 -11.64 9.57
N TYR A 252 -4.92 -11.28 8.45
CA TYR A 252 -4.23 -10.70 7.30
C TYR A 252 -3.53 -9.37 7.66
N HIS A 253 -4.18 -8.50 8.42
CA HIS A 253 -3.56 -7.27 8.94
C HIS A 253 -2.38 -7.59 9.86
N ALA A 254 -2.55 -8.49 10.82
CA ALA A 254 -1.48 -8.87 11.75
C ALA A 254 -0.23 -9.43 11.03
N GLU A 255 -0.42 -10.18 9.95
CA GLU A 255 0.66 -10.76 9.15
C GLU A 255 1.38 -9.72 8.28
N HIS A 256 0.64 -8.84 7.60
CA HIS A 256 1.19 -8.00 6.53
C HIS A 256 1.40 -6.53 6.93
N TYR A 257 0.70 -6.01 7.93
CA TYR A 257 0.77 -4.60 8.35
C TYR A 257 1.71 -4.36 9.55
N HIS A 258 2.53 -5.36 9.89
CA HIS A 258 3.61 -5.20 10.84
C HIS A 258 4.59 -4.10 10.37
N PRO A 259 5.08 -3.18 11.23
CA PRO A 259 5.92 -2.05 10.78
C PRO A 259 7.22 -2.46 10.07
N GLY A 260 7.82 -3.60 10.45
CA GLY A 260 8.97 -4.18 9.74
C GLY A 260 8.67 -4.65 8.31
N ASN A 261 7.40 -4.72 7.90
CA ASN A 261 6.94 -4.94 6.53
C ASN A 261 6.45 -3.65 5.86
N ALA A 262 6.63 -2.49 6.51
CA ALA A 262 6.24 -1.19 5.99
C ALA A 262 7.46 -0.42 5.47
N ARG A 263 7.22 0.34 4.40
CA ARG A 263 8.12 1.37 3.88
C ARG A 263 7.37 2.68 3.83
N VAL A 264 7.94 3.73 4.41
CA VAL A 264 7.37 5.07 4.35
C VAL A 264 8.21 5.91 3.39
N TRP A 265 7.57 6.45 2.37
CA TRP A 265 8.19 7.35 1.41
C TRP A 265 7.80 8.78 1.72
N PHE A 266 8.77 9.69 1.67
CA PHE A 266 8.57 11.13 1.77
C PHE A 266 9.20 11.86 0.58
N PHE A 267 8.54 12.93 0.14
CA PHE A 267 9.01 13.84 -0.90
C PHE A 267 8.66 15.29 -0.55
N GLY A 268 9.49 16.23 -1.00
CA GLY A 268 9.27 17.68 -0.89
C GLY A 268 10.33 18.38 -0.04
N ASP A 269 9.99 19.57 0.44
CA ASP A 269 10.88 20.46 1.20
C ASP A 269 10.71 20.37 2.73
N ALA A 270 9.80 19.53 3.24
CA ALA A 270 9.62 19.33 4.68
C ALA A 270 10.94 18.90 5.33
N PRO A 271 11.31 19.48 6.48
CA PRO A 271 12.49 19.06 7.20
C PRO A 271 12.42 17.56 7.51
N GLU A 272 13.39 16.80 7.02
CA GLU A 272 14.28 16.08 7.91
C GLU A 272 13.64 15.36 9.12
N ALA A 273 13.97 15.95 10.27
CA ALA A 273 13.48 15.59 11.60
C ALA A 273 11.95 15.62 11.72
N GLU A 274 11.22 16.49 11.01
CA GLU A 274 9.76 16.54 11.07
C GLU A 274 9.14 15.26 10.48
N ARG A 275 9.68 14.77 9.36
CA ARG A 275 9.25 13.51 8.73
C ARG A 275 9.48 12.31 9.64
N LEU A 276 10.70 12.22 10.20
CA LEU A 276 11.07 11.13 11.10
C LEU A 276 10.27 11.17 12.41
N ALA A 277 10.00 12.36 12.95
CA ALA A 277 9.19 12.54 14.14
C ALA A 277 7.76 12.02 13.95
N MET A 278 7.12 12.27 12.80
CA MET A 278 5.77 11.75 12.52
C MET A 278 5.72 10.23 12.52
N VAL A 279 6.73 9.57 11.93
CA VAL A 279 6.83 8.11 11.92
C VAL A 279 7.13 7.59 13.34
N SER A 280 8.07 8.21 14.04
CA SER A 280 8.42 7.86 15.42
C SER A 280 7.22 7.97 16.37
N GLU A 281 6.41 9.02 16.24
CA GLU A 281 5.20 9.23 17.03
C GLU A 281 4.19 8.08 16.81
N ALA A 282 3.93 7.72 15.55
CA ALA A 282 3.03 6.63 15.21
C ALA A 282 3.53 5.27 15.75
N LEU A 283 4.84 5.00 15.63
CA LEU A 283 5.44 3.78 16.16
C LEU A 283 5.46 3.75 17.70
N GLY A 284 5.58 4.91 18.36
CA GLY A 284 5.49 5.03 19.81
C GLY A 284 4.13 4.59 20.36
N ARG A 285 3.04 4.85 19.62
CA ARG A 285 1.67 4.46 20.01
C ARG A 285 1.39 2.96 19.89
N LEU A 286 2.18 2.22 19.12
CA LEU A 286 1.98 0.78 18.89
C LEU A 286 2.40 -0.11 20.07
N GLY A 287 3.22 0.40 20.99
CA GLY A 287 3.92 -0.46 21.95
C GLY A 287 4.98 -1.32 21.25
N ASP A 288 5.33 -2.47 21.84
CA ASP A 288 6.25 -3.42 21.23
C ASP A 288 5.48 -4.38 20.32
N PRO A 289 5.64 -4.29 18.98
CA PRO A 289 4.97 -5.20 18.09
C PRO A 289 5.53 -6.61 18.25
N PRO A 290 4.71 -7.67 18.11
CA PRO A 290 5.18 -9.04 18.21
C PRO A 290 6.26 -9.33 17.17
N ALA A 291 7.23 -10.17 17.53
CA ALA A 291 8.34 -10.51 16.64
C ALA A 291 7.84 -10.99 15.27
N ARG A 292 8.41 -10.42 14.19
CA ARG A 292 7.97 -10.70 12.82
C ARG A 292 8.21 -12.16 12.44
N GLY A 293 7.20 -12.82 11.87
CA GLY A 293 7.29 -14.18 11.33
C GLY A 293 7.81 -14.31 9.89
N GLY A 294 8.38 -13.26 9.28
CA GLY A 294 8.82 -13.29 7.87
C GLY A 294 9.71 -12.12 7.46
N GLN A 295 10.28 -12.15 6.26
CA GLN A 295 11.03 -11.03 5.66
C GLN A 295 10.22 -10.39 4.51
N TRP A 296 10.56 -9.14 4.13
CA TRP A 296 10.06 -8.55 2.88
C TRP A 296 10.32 -9.54 1.75
N LEU A 297 9.38 -9.68 0.80
CA LEU A 297 9.57 -10.51 -0.38
C LEU A 297 10.88 -10.11 -1.06
N ARG A 298 11.91 -10.93 -0.84
CA ARG A 298 13.17 -10.79 -1.56
C ARG A 298 12.91 -11.40 -2.93
N TRP A 299 12.88 -10.57 -3.96
CA TRP A 299 12.83 -11.08 -5.33
C TRP A 299 14.05 -11.99 -5.54
N VAL A 300 13.81 -13.30 -5.64
CA VAL A 300 14.86 -14.32 -5.86
C VAL A 300 15.11 -14.59 -7.35
N GLY A 301 14.53 -13.77 -8.23
CA GLY A 301 14.46 -14.07 -9.66
C GLY A 301 13.43 -15.17 -9.97
N PRO A 302 13.04 -15.35 -11.24
CA PRO A 302 12.26 -16.51 -11.64
C PRO A 302 13.05 -17.78 -11.34
N SER A 303 12.40 -18.76 -10.70
CA SER A 303 13.04 -20.06 -10.48
C SER A 303 13.41 -20.69 -11.83
N ALA A 304 14.44 -21.54 -11.85
CA ALA A 304 14.80 -22.29 -13.05
C ALA A 304 13.61 -23.07 -13.63
N ALA A 305 12.69 -23.52 -12.76
CA ALA A 305 11.44 -24.17 -13.13
C ALA A 305 10.45 -23.22 -13.83
N ALA A 306 10.26 -21.99 -13.34
CA ALA A 306 9.41 -20.99 -13.97
C ALA A 306 9.95 -20.57 -15.35
N MET A 307 11.28 -20.40 -15.48
CA MET A 307 11.92 -20.15 -16.77
C MET A 307 11.79 -21.34 -17.74
N ALA A 308 11.82 -22.58 -17.24
CA ALA A 308 11.63 -23.77 -18.05
C ALA A 308 10.16 -23.93 -18.51
N ALA A 309 9.19 -23.57 -17.67
CA ALA A 309 7.76 -23.60 -18.01
C ALA A 309 7.42 -22.58 -19.11
N CYS A 310 8.00 -21.37 -19.04
CA CYS A 310 7.85 -20.35 -20.07
C CYS A 310 8.45 -20.81 -21.42
N ARG A 311 9.57 -21.55 -21.41
CA ARG A 311 10.17 -22.15 -22.63
C ARG A 311 9.36 -23.31 -23.21
N ARG A 312 8.55 -24.01 -22.40
CA ARG A 312 7.76 -25.17 -22.85
C ARG A 312 6.38 -24.80 -23.39
N ARG A 313 5.89 -23.58 -23.16
CA ARG A 313 4.67 -23.07 -23.79
C ARG A 313 4.99 -22.46 -25.16
N THR A 314 5.59 -23.25 -26.05
CA THR A 314 5.54 -22.94 -27.48
C THR A 314 4.11 -23.13 -27.94
N TRP A 315 3.44 -22.04 -28.28
CA TRP A 315 2.15 -22.05 -28.96
C TRP A 315 2.27 -22.97 -30.19
N SER A 316 1.57 -24.11 -30.16
CA SER A 316 1.39 -24.91 -31.38
C SER A 316 0.40 -24.13 -32.24
N PRO A 317 0.75 -23.73 -33.49
CA PRO A 317 -0.22 -23.09 -34.35
C PRO A 317 -1.39 -24.05 -34.55
N CYS A 318 -2.63 -23.58 -34.33
CA CYS A 318 -3.81 -24.30 -34.78
C CYS A 318 -3.62 -24.58 -36.27
N ARG A 319 -3.54 -25.87 -36.64
CA ARG A 319 -3.60 -26.26 -38.05
C ARG A 319 -5.03 -26.03 -38.50
N SER A 320 -5.18 -25.19 -39.53
CA SER A 320 -6.40 -24.99 -40.31
C SER A 320 -6.88 -26.29 -40.93
#